data_AF-A0A1F4CZD7-F1
#
_entry.id   AF-A0A1F4CZD7-F1
#
_cell.length_a   1.000
_cell.length_b   1.000
_cell.length_c   1.000
_cell.angle_alpha   90.00
_cell.angle_beta   90.00
_cell.angle_gamma   90.00
#
_symmetry.space_group_name_H-M   'P 1'
#
loop_
_entity.id
_entity.type
_entity.pdbx_description
1 polymer ?
#
loop_
_entity_poly.entity_id
_entity_poly.type
_entity_poly.pdbx_seq_one_letter_code
_entity_poly.pdbx_strand_id
1 'polypeptide(L)'
;MDILGHIGYWALVALAVIWTVGVRIKLDAGTHTVLGALFFLISAVVLTVSGADKLHSLWIIPAGLVFAILMAYAGAHFPFPFAPFRLLASLFAGLIRAGIPPHRIRAAQEAGLKASIEEWASRAEGKKE
;
A
#
# COMPACT_ATOMS: atom_id res chain seq x y z
N MET A 1 -5.64 -26.53 -15.97
CA MET A 1 -5.70 -25.63 -14.80
C MET A 1 -4.48 -24.71 -14.70
N ASP A 2 -3.32 -25.09 -15.27
CA ASP A 2 -2.10 -24.28 -15.28
C ASP A 2 -2.23 -22.88 -15.88
N ILE A 3 -2.98 -22.73 -16.97
CA ILE A 3 -3.15 -21.43 -17.65
C ILE A 3 -3.81 -20.42 -16.71
N LEU A 4 -4.84 -20.83 -15.98
CA LEU A 4 -5.55 -19.97 -15.04
C LEU A 4 -4.65 -19.54 -13.87
N GLY A 5 -3.86 -20.49 -13.33
CA GLY A 5 -2.86 -20.19 -12.31
C GLY A 5 -1.78 -19.23 -12.80
N HIS A 6 -1.31 -19.39 -14.04
CA HIS A 6 -0.31 -18.48 -14.64
C HIS A 6 -0.88 -17.08 -14.86
N ILE A 7 -2.12 -16.96 -15.35
CA ILE A 7 -2.80 -15.66 -15.49
C ILE A 7 -2.94 -14.97 -14.13
N GLY A 8 -3.41 -15.70 -13.11
CA GLY A 8 -3.54 -15.17 -11.76
C GLY A 8 -2.19 -14.75 -11.18
N TYR A 9 -1.13 -15.54 -11.39
CA TYR A 9 0.21 -15.20 -10.94
C TYR A 9 0.75 -13.94 -11.62
N TRP A 10 0.57 -13.80 -12.93
CA TRP A 10 0.95 -12.57 -13.63
C TRP A 10 0.16 -11.35 -13.14
N ALA A 11 -1.12 -11.52 -12.82
CA ALA A 11 -1.91 -10.47 -12.19
C ALA A 11 -1.38 -10.09 -10.80
N LEU A 12 -0.98 -11.08 -9.99
CA LEU A 12 -0.34 -10.85 -8.69
C LEU A 12 0.97 -10.07 -8.82
N VAL A 13 1.83 -10.46 -9.77
CA VAL A 13 3.10 -9.75 -10.05
C VAL A 13 2.83 -8.32 -10.52
N ALA A 14 1.87 -8.14 -11.44
CA ALA A 14 1.48 -6.81 -11.90
C ALA A 14 0.98 -5.93 -10.75
N LEU A 15 0.14 -6.46 -9.86
CA LEU A 15 -0.32 -5.75 -8.66
C LEU A 15 0.83 -5.38 -7.73
N ALA A 16 1.75 -6.30 -7.47
CA ALA A 16 2.94 -6.04 -6.65
C ALA A 16 3.77 -4.88 -7.23
N VAL A 17 4.00 -4.87 -8.55
CA VAL A 17 4.72 -3.79 -9.24
C VAL A 17 3.95 -2.48 -9.17
N ILE A 18 2.67 -2.47 -9.55
CA ILE A 18 1.83 -1.26 -9.57
C ILE A 18 1.78 -0.61 -8.19
N TRP A 19 1.56 -1.40 -7.13
CA TRP A 19 1.48 -0.89 -5.78
C TRP A 19 2.83 -0.38 -5.27
N THR A 20 3.92 -1.10 -5.57
CA THR A 20 5.27 -0.66 -5.21
C THR A 20 5.66 0.64 -5.91
N VAL A 21 5.36 0.76 -7.20
CA VAL A 21 5.51 2.01 -7.96
C VAL A 21 4.62 3.11 -7.37
N GLY A 22 3.40 2.78 -6.98
CA GLY A 22 2.49 3.68 -6.28
C GLY A 22 3.11 4.25 -5.00
N VAL A 23 3.76 3.43 -4.18
CA VAL A 23 4.49 3.88 -2.97
C VAL A 23 5.63 4.84 -3.31
N ARG A 24 6.29 4.65 -4.47
CA ARG A 24 7.40 5.49 -4.93
C ARG A 24 6.93 6.85 -5.46
N ILE A 25 5.83 6.87 -6.22
CA ILE A 25 5.31 8.08 -6.87
C ILE A 25 4.44 8.90 -5.90
N LYS A 26 3.53 8.25 -5.18
CA LYS A 26 2.69 8.91 -4.17
C LYS A 26 3.45 8.99 -2.86
N LEU A 27 4.16 10.10 -2.66
CA LEU A 27 4.94 10.35 -1.46
C LEU A 27 4.07 10.47 -0.19
N ASP A 28 2.80 10.82 -0.37
CA ASP A 28 1.74 10.83 0.65
C ASP A 28 0.91 9.53 0.70
N ALA A 29 1.41 8.42 0.12
CA ALA A 29 0.74 7.13 0.23
C ALA A 29 0.58 6.74 1.71
N GLY A 30 -0.66 6.47 2.11
CA GLY A 30 -0.98 6.07 3.48
C GLY A 30 -0.33 4.73 3.85
N THR A 31 -0.12 4.51 5.15
CA THR A 31 0.49 3.29 5.71
C THR A 31 -0.15 2.01 5.18
N HIS A 32 -1.47 2.01 4.96
CA HIS A 32 -2.21 0.89 4.41
C HIS A 32 -1.84 0.55 2.96
N THR A 33 -1.59 1.55 2.11
CA THR A 33 -1.12 1.36 0.75
C THR A 33 0.28 0.76 0.74
N VAL A 34 1.15 1.24 1.64
CA VAL A 34 2.53 0.76 1.78
C VAL A 34 2.56 -0.70 2.27
N LEU A 35 1.73 -1.04 3.25
CA LEU A 35 1.60 -2.42 3.75
C LEU A 35 0.97 -3.36 2.72
N GLY A 36 -0.02 -2.90 1.95
CA GLY A 36 -0.58 -3.69 0.84
C GLY A 36 0.45 -3.95 -0.26
N ALA A 37 1.27 -2.96 -0.61
CA ALA A 37 2.37 -3.14 -1.56
C ALA A 37 3.38 -4.19 -1.06
N LEU A 38 3.76 -4.10 0.21
CA LEU A 38 4.64 -5.08 0.85
C LEU A 38 4.01 -6.48 0.84
N PHE A 39 2.72 -6.60 1.14
CA PHE A 39 2.00 -7.88 1.11
C PHE A 39 2.03 -8.53 -0.27
N PHE A 40 1.69 -7.78 -1.33
CA PHE A 40 1.70 -8.32 -2.69
C PHE A 40 3.12 -8.70 -3.14
N LEU A 41 4.12 -7.90 -2.78
CA LEU A 41 5.52 -8.19 -3.10
C LEU A 41 5.99 -9.48 -2.42
N ILE A 42 5.79 -9.60 -1.11
CA ILE A 42 6.17 -10.81 -0.36
C ILE A 42 5.40 -12.02 -0.88
N SER A 43 4.10 -11.88 -1.12
CA SER A 43 3.27 -13.00 -1.61
C SER A 43 3.73 -13.47 -2.99
N ALA A 44 4.07 -12.56 -3.90
CA ALA A 44 4.63 -12.91 -5.19
C ALA A 44 5.95 -13.68 -5.03
N VAL A 45 6.89 -13.16 -4.23
CA VAL A 45 8.19 -13.81 -3.98
C VAL A 45 8.04 -15.18 -3.33
N VAL A 46 7.20 -15.29 -2.29
CA VAL A 46 6.95 -16.56 -1.59
C VAL A 46 6.35 -17.57 -2.56
N LEU A 47 5.39 -17.17 -3.39
CA LEU A 47 4.76 -18.08 -4.35
C LEU A 47 5.76 -18.53 -5.44
N THR A 48 6.69 -17.66 -5.86
CA THR A 48 7.78 -18.03 -6.78
C THR A 48 8.77 -19.01 -6.14
N VAL A 49 9.22 -18.73 -4.92
CA VAL A 49 10.31 -19.46 -4.26
C VAL A 49 9.85 -20.80 -3.68
N SER A 50 8.62 -20.87 -3.17
CA SER A 50 8.06 -22.09 -2.60
C SER A 50 7.72 -23.16 -3.64
N GLY A 51 7.62 -22.79 -4.92
CA GLY A 51 7.15 -23.68 -5.98
C GLY A 51 5.69 -24.12 -5.80
N ALA A 52 4.93 -23.45 -4.94
CA ALA A 52 3.52 -23.74 -4.71
C ALA A 52 2.68 -23.44 -5.98
N ASP A 53 1.52 -24.09 -6.06
CA ASP A 53 0.65 -23.96 -7.23
C ASP A 53 0.25 -22.50 -7.46
N LYS A 54 0.48 -22.01 -8.69
CA LYS A 54 0.17 -20.63 -9.08
C LYS A 54 -1.32 -20.29 -8.98
N LEU A 55 -2.22 -21.27 -8.92
CA LEU A 55 -3.63 -21.06 -8.58
C LEU A 55 -3.82 -20.32 -7.26
N HIS A 56 -2.85 -20.40 -6.34
CA HIS A 56 -2.91 -19.65 -5.08
C HIS A 56 -3.02 -18.15 -5.25
N SER A 57 -2.54 -17.63 -6.38
CA SER A 57 -2.71 -16.22 -6.75
C SER A 57 -4.18 -15.77 -6.73
N LEU A 58 -5.12 -16.65 -7.08
CA LEU A 58 -6.55 -16.32 -7.16
C LEU A 58 -7.17 -15.96 -5.80
N TRP A 59 -6.65 -16.50 -4.70
CA TRP A 59 -7.07 -16.13 -3.34
C TRP A 59 -6.12 -15.15 -2.65
N ILE A 60 -4.84 -15.15 -3.01
CA ILE A 60 -3.87 -14.15 -2.51
C ILE A 60 -4.30 -12.73 -2.92
N ILE A 61 -4.74 -12.54 -4.17
CA ILE A 61 -5.13 -11.22 -4.67
C ILE A 61 -6.26 -10.59 -3.85
N PRO A 62 -7.44 -11.23 -3.69
CA PRO A 62 -8.52 -10.66 -2.88
C PRO A 62 -8.12 -10.56 -1.39
N ALA A 63 -7.35 -11.51 -0.86
CA ALA A 63 -6.86 -11.42 0.52
C ALA A 63 -5.97 -10.19 0.74
N GLY A 64 -5.08 -9.87 -0.22
CA GLY A 64 -4.21 -8.68 -0.14
C GLY A 64 -4.98 -7.36 -0.20
N LEU A 65 -6.06 -7.30 -0.99
CA LEU A 65 -6.94 -6.13 -1.04
C LEU A 65 -7.70 -5.96 0.28
N VAL A 66 -8.29 -7.03 0.80
CA VAL A 66 -8.98 -7.03 2.10
C VAL A 66 -8.01 -6.65 3.21
N PHE A 67 -6.79 -7.20 3.19
CA PHE A 67 -5.73 -6.85 4.14
C PHE A 67 -5.41 -5.36 4.12
N ALA A 68 -5.24 -4.74 2.94
CA ALA A 68 -4.98 -3.32 2.84
C ALA A 68 -6.12 -2.47 3.45
N ILE A 69 -7.38 -2.85 3.21
CA ILE A 69 -8.55 -2.16 3.78
C ILE A 69 -8.60 -2.31 5.30
N LEU A 70 -8.39 -3.52 5.82
CA LEU A 70 -8.36 -3.79 7.25
C LEU A 70 -7.24 -3.01 7.95
N MET A 71 -6.07 -2.93 7.33
CA MET A 71 -4.96 -2.15 7.85
C MET A 71 -5.24 -0.64 7.83
N ALA A 72 -5.98 -0.14 6.85
CA ALA A 72 -6.44 1.26 6.84
C ALA A 72 -7.37 1.54 8.02
N TYR A 73 -8.34 0.66 8.24
CA TYR A 73 -9.30 0.77 9.34
C TYR A 73 -8.61 0.67 10.72
N ALA A 74 -7.79 -0.36 10.91
CA ALA A 74 -7.06 -0.61 12.14
C ALA A 74 -6.10 0.53 12.48
N GLY A 75 -5.37 1.06 11.48
CA GLY A 75 -4.47 2.19 11.68
C GLY A 75 -5.17 3.48 12.09
N ALA A 76 -6.43 3.67 11.70
CA ALA A 76 -7.24 4.82 12.10
C ALA A 76 -7.83 4.68 13.51
N HIS A 77 -8.22 3.46 13.92
CA HIS A 77 -8.96 3.23 15.17
C HIS A 77 -8.08 2.79 16.34
N PHE A 78 -6.96 2.10 16.07
CA PHE A 78 -6.12 1.48 17.10
C PHE A 78 -4.63 1.84 16.90
N PRO A 79 -4.22 3.10 17.16
CA PRO A 79 -2.88 3.58 16.82
C PRO A 79 -1.75 2.88 17.60
N PHE A 80 -1.99 2.48 18.86
CA PHE A 80 -0.98 1.82 19.71
C PHE A 80 -0.55 0.43 19.21
N PRO A 81 -1.46 -0.55 19.03
CA PRO A 81 -1.09 -1.86 18.50
C PRO A 81 -0.64 -1.80 17.03
N PHE A 82 -0.98 -0.71 16.31
CA PHE A 82 -0.60 -0.51 14.92
C PHE A 82 0.81 0.09 14.74
N ALA A 83 1.45 0.55 15.83
CA ALA A 83 2.80 1.11 15.80
C ALA A 83 3.85 0.22 15.09
N PRO A 84 3.97 -1.10 15.35
CA PRO A 84 4.94 -1.94 14.64
C PRO A 84 4.69 -2.02 13.13
N PHE A 85 3.42 -2.06 12.70
CA PHE A 85 3.07 -2.06 11.28
C PHE A 85 3.41 -0.74 10.62
N ARG A 86 3.23 0.38 11.34
CA ARG A 86 3.64 1.70 10.87
C ARG A 86 5.15 1.82 10.70
N LEU A 87 5.94 1.27 11.63
CA LEU A 87 7.39 1.19 11.50
C LEU A 87 7.80 0.34 10.28
N LEU A 88 7.18 -0.82 10.10
CA LEU A 88 7.46 -1.68 8.95
C LEU A 88 7.15 -0.99 7.62
N ALA A 89 6.00 -0.32 7.52
CA ALA A 89 5.66 0.48 6.36
C ALA A 89 6.66 1.62 6.14
N SER A 90 7.09 2.31 7.20
CA SER A 90 8.09 3.37 7.08
C SER A 90 9.43 2.85 6.54
N LEU A 91 9.90 1.70 7.02
CA LEU A 91 11.11 1.05 6.52
C LEU A 91 10.96 0.66 5.05
N PHE A 92 9.84 0.03 4.68
CA PHE A 92 9.59 -0.37 3.31
C PHE A 92 9.49 0.84 2.37
N ALA A 93 8.77 1.89 2.76
CA ALA A 93 8.71 3.13 1.99
C ALA A 93 10.09 3.79 1.85
N GLY A 94 10.92 3.76 2.90
CA GLY A 94 12.31 4.23 2.86
C GLY A 94 13.16 3.46 1.85
N LEU A 95 13.04 2.13 1.82
CA LEU A 95 13.73 1.27 0.85
C LEU A 95 13.28 1.56 -0.58
N ILE A 96 11.97 1.62 -0.84
CA ILE A 96 11.42 1.85 -2.19
C ILE A 96 11.73 3.26 -2.70
N ARG A 97 11.83 4.24 -1.79
CA ARG A 97 12.15 5.64 -2.09
C ARG A 97 13.65 5.94 -1.99
N ALA A 98 14.50 4.92 -1.81
CA ALA A 98 15.94 5.11 -1.81
C ALA A 98 16.39 5.84 -3.08
N GLY A 99 17.19 6.90 -2.91
CA GLY A 99 17.63 7.78 -4.00
C GLY A 99 16.74 9.00 -4.27
N ILE A 100 15.59 9.15 -3.60
CA ILE A 100 14.79 10.40 -3.66
C ILE A 100 15.27 11.35 -2.55
N PRO A 101 15.60 12.63 -2.86
CA PRO A 101 16.04 13.58 -1.85
C PRO A 101 14.96 13.84 -0.78
N PRO A 102 15.31 13.90 0.52
CA PRO A 102 14.34 14.03 1.61
C PRO A 102 13.54 15.34 1.57
N HIS A 103 14.09 16.41 0.98
CA HIS A 103 13.37 17.67 0.80
C HIS A 103 12.18 17.55 -0.16
N ARG A 104 12.28 16.70 -1.20
CA ARG A 104 11.16 16.45 -2.13
C ARG A 104 10.07 15.61 -1.47
N ILE A 105 10.45 14.70 -0.58
CA ILE A 105 9.51 13.88 0.19
C ILE A 105 8.71 14.78 1.15
N ARG A 106 9.39 15.65 1.90
CA ARG A 106 8.71 16.61 2.81
C ARG A 106 7.80 17.57 2.06
N ALA A 107 8.28 18.17 0.98
CA ALA A 107 7.46 19.09 0.18
C ALA A 107 6.18 18.44 -0.37
N ALA A 108 6.27 17.18 -0.81
CA ALA A 108 5.10 16.44 -1.29
C ALA A 108 4.14 16.04 -0.16
N GLN A 109 4.64 15.68 1.02
CA GLN A 109 3.81 15.40 2.19
C GLN A 109 3.12 16.65 2.72
N GLU A 110 3.81 17.79 2.76
CA GLU A 110 3.23 19.07 3.16
C GLU A 110 2.17 19.55 2.18
N ALA A 111 2.39 19.36 0.87
CA ALA A 111 1.38 19.66 -0.15
C ALA A 111 0.13 18.76 -0.01
N GLY A 112 0.31 17.46 0.24
CA GLY A 112 -0.80 16.54 0.49
C GLY A 112 -1.59 16.87 1.76
N LEU A 113 -0.88 17.25 2.83
CA LEU A 113 -1.50 17.67 4.08
C LEU A 113 -2.32 18.96 3.91
N LYS A 114 -1.77 19.96 3.21
CA LYS A 114 -2.48 21.22 2.92
C LYS A 114 -3.75 20.96 2.10
N ALA A 115 -3.67 20.16 1.05
CA ALA A 115 -4.83 19.80 0.23
C ALA A 115 -5.92 19.09 1.05
N SER A 116 -5.52 18.20 1.96
CA SER A 116 -6.46 17.49 2.85
C SER A 116 -7.15 18.44 3.85
N ILE A 117 -6.42 19.45 4.35
CA ILE A 117 -6.96 20.47 5.25
C ILE A 117 -7.95 21.38 4.51
N GLU A 118 -7.63 21.80 3.29
CA GLU A 118 -8.52 22.61 2.44
C GLU A 118 -9.80 21.85 2.06
N GLU A 119 -9.69 20.55 1.75
CA GLU A 119 -10.87 19.70 1.50
C GLU A 119 -11.74 19.56 2.75
N TRP A 120 -11.13 19.40 3.94
CA TRP A 120 -11.87 19.33 5.19
C TRP A 120 -12.55 20.65 5.54
N ALA A 121 -11.87 21.78 5.32
CA ALA A 121 -12.42 23.12 5.53
C ALA A 121 -13.63 23.38 4.63
N SER A 122 -13.53 23.08 3.33
CA SER A 122 -14.65 23.25 2.39
C SER A 122 -15.85 22.34 2.71
N ARG A 123 -15.62 21.11 3.18
CA ARG A 123 -16.70 20.22 3.68
C ARG A 123 -17.33 20.70 4.99
N ALA A 124 -16.56 21.35 5.86
CA ALA A 124 -17.05 21.90 7.11
C ALA A 124 -17.89 23.18 6.88
N GLU A 125 -17.54 23.97 5.85
CA GLU A 125 -18.29 25.15 5.43
C GLU A 125 -19.60 24.76 4.70
N GLY A 126 -19.56 23.78 3.78
CA GLY A 126 -20.77 23.30 3.08
C GLY A 126 -21.77 22.51 3.95
N LYS A 127 -21.44 22.21 5.21
CA LYS A 127 -22.35 21.60 6.20
C LYS A 127 -23.06 22.62 7.11
N LYS A 128 -22.72 23.92 6.96
CA LYS A 128 -23.30 25.02 7.76
C LYS A 128 -24.41 25.79 7.03
N GLU A 129 -24.67 25.48 5.76
CA GLU A 129 -25.89 25.88 5.02
C GLU A 129 -26.96 24.78 5.12
#